data_AF-A0A2T4IP28-F1
#
_entry.id   AF-A0A2T4IP28-F1
#
_cell.length_a   1.000
_cell.length_b   1.000
_cell.length_c   1.000
_cell.angle_alpha   90.00
_cell.angle_beta   90.00
_cell.angle_gamma   90.00
#
_symmetry.space_group_name_H-M   'P 1'
#
loop_
_entity.id
_entity.type
_entity.pdbx_description
1 polymer ?
#
loop_
_entity_poly.entity_id
_entity_poly.type
_entity_poly.pdbx_seq_one_letter_code
_entity_poly.pdbx_strand_id
1 'polypeptide(L)'
;MAAAYREADAYKTGADPDNFVGLFNPQMREMPDGTRRLFGEDYSFCLRWLDLGGQIYADTKLRFRHIGMKEYSGCFADHLARKAPVAVRDDRGEPGR
;
A
#
# COMPACT_ATOMS: atom_id res chain seq x y z
N MET A 1 -4.43 4.47 17.21
CA MET A 1 -3.21 3.85 16.63
C MET A 1 -2.16 3.57 17.69
N ALA A 2 -1.59 4.58 18.35
CA ALA A 2 -0.61 4.40 19.43
C ALA A 2 -1.07 3.42 20.54
N ALA A 3 -2.30 3.58 21.02
CA ALA A 3 -2.86 2.69 22.05
C ALA A 3 -3.04 1.22 21.59
N ALA A 4 -3.20 0.97 20.29
CA ALA A 4 -3.42 -0.35 19.73
C ALA A 4 -2.12 -1.04 19.28
N TYR A 5 -1.06 -0.26 19.02
CA TYR A 5 0.27 -0.73 18.64
C TYR A 5 1.33 -0.19 19.60
N ARG A 6 1.18 -0.49 20.90
CA ARG A 6 2.16 -0.09 21.91
C ARG A 6 3.54 -0.73 21.70
N GLU A 7 3.58 -1.88 21.03
CA GLU A 7 4.78 -2.60 20.62
C GLU A 7 5.48 -2.00 19.38
N ALA A 8 4.88 -1.00 18.74
CA ALA A 8 5.58 -0.20 17.74
C ALA A 8 6.57 0.72 18.48
N ASP A 9 7.63 0.12 19.01
CA ASP A 9 8.67 0.80 19.76
C ASP A 9 9.29 1.87 18.89
N ALA A 10 9.25 3.10 19.36
CA ALA A 10 9.97 4.15 18.69
C ALA A 10 11.48 3.97 18.89
N TYR A 11 12.28 4.24 17.85
CA TYR A 11 13.75 4.09 17.91
C TYR A 11 14.44 5.02 18.93
N LYS A 12 13.71 5.96 19.51
CA LYS A 12 14.25 6.97 20.43
C LYS A 12 14.19 6.46 21.87
N THR A 13 15.36 6.13 22.42
CA THR A 13 15.52 5.79 23.83
C THR A 13 15.07 6.93 24.73
N GLY A 14 14.28 6.61 25.77
CA GLY A 14 13.75 7.60 26.72
C GLY A 14 12.60 8.47 26.19
N ALA A 15 12.05 8.14 25.02
CA ALA A 15 10.82 8.77 24.57
C ALA A 15 9.62 8.30 25.39
N ASP A 16 8.65 9.19 25.58
CA ASP A 16 7.40 8.88 26.25
C ASP A 16 6.59 7.89 25.38
N PRO A 17 6.35 6.64 25.84
CA PRO A 17 5.66 5.62 25.05
C PRO A 17 4.19 5.95 24.79
N ASP A 18 3.57 6.84 25.57
CA ASP A 18 2.18 7.25 25.36
C ASP A 18 2.05 8.27 24.22
N ASN A 19 3.14 8.99 23.91
CA ASN A 19 3.15 10.07 22.93
C ASN A 19 4.08 9.82 21.74
N PHE A 20 4.93 8.81 21.80
CA PHE A 20 5.93 8.53 20.78
C PHE A 20 5.90 7.06 20.36
N VAL A 21 5.34 6.81 19.17
CA VAL A 21 5.19 5.47 18.60
C VAL A 21 5.87 5.36 17.25
N GLY A 22 6.50 4.22 16.99
CA GLY A 22 7.12 3.84 15.73
C GLY A 22 6.09 3.52 14.65
N LEU A 23 5.21 4.48 14.34
CA LEU A 23 4.04 4.31 13.46
C LEU A 23 4.40 3.76 12.08
N PHE A 24 5.57 4.16 11.59
CA PHE A 24 6.11 3.84 10.29
C PHE A 24 7.20 2.76 10.37
N ASN A 25 7.48 2.20 11.55
CA ASN A 25 8.53 1.19 11.65
C ASN A 25 8.16 -0.06 10.81
N PRO A 26 9.12 -0.64 10.07
CA PRO A 26 8.94 -1.93 9.43
C PRO A 26 8.42 -2.97 10.41
N GLN A 27 7.57 -3.88 9.95
CA GLN A 27 7.04 -4.95 10.78
C GLN A 27 7.19 -6.32 10.14
N MET A 28 7.56 -7.30 10.95
CA MET A 28 7.41 -8.71 10.60
C MET A 28 5.98 -9.13 10.92
N ARG A 29 5.27 -9.71 9.96
CA ARG A 29 3.89 -10.16 10.16
C ARG A 29 3.73 -11.61 9.71
N GLU A 30 3.01 -12.37 10.52
CA GLU A 30 2.53 -13.69 10.13
C GLU A 30 1.33 -13.53 9.20
N MET A 31 1.35 -14.23 8.07
CA MET A 31 0.35 -14.15 7.03
C MET A 31 -0.63 -15.32 7.16
N PRO A 32 -1.84 -15.20 6.57
CA PRO A 32 -2.83 -16.28 6.63
C PRO A 32 -2.37 -17.63 6.04
N ASP A 33 -1.33 -17.62 5.19
CA ASP A 33 -0.70 -18.80 4.61
C ASP A 33 0.36 -19.46 5.53
N GLY A 34 0.51 -18.96 6.77
CA GLY A 34 1.50 -19.43 7.74
C GLY A 34 2.92 -18.91 7.51
N THR A 35 3.16 -18.11 6.46
CA THR A 35 4.47 -17.51 6.22
C THR A 35 4.67 -16.25 7.06
N ARG A 36 5.92 -15.93 7.40
CA ARG A 36 6.28 -14.63 7.99
C ARG A 36 6.91 -13.74 6.95
N ARG A 37 6.42 -12.51 6.83
CA ARG A 37 6.90 -11.53 5.84
C ARG A 37 7.32 -10.24 6.53
N LEU A 38 8.49 -9.75 6.17
CA LEU A 38 8.96 -8.42 6.55
C LEU A 38 8.37 -7.40 5.58
N PHE A 39 7.62 -6.44 6.12
CA PHE A 39 7.07 -5.33 5.36
C PHE A 39 7.89 -4.06 5.58
N GLY A 40 8.10 -3.30 4.50
CA GLY A 40 8.69 -1.97 4.59
C GLY A 40 7.80 -0.98 5.33
N GLU A 41 8.33 0.21 5.55
CA GLU A 41 7.70 1.30 6.32
C GLU A 41 6.27 1.63 5.86
N ASP A 42 6.12 2.11 4.61
CA ASP A 42 4.83 2.53 4.04
C ASP A 42 3.77 1.44 4.13
N TYR A 43 4.16 0.20 3.83
CA TYR A 43 3.24 -0.93 3.82
C TYR A 43 2.86 -1.34 5.25
N SER A 44 3.81 -1.27 6.19
CA SER A 44 3.55 -1.54 7.61
C SER A 44 2.54 -0.54 8.17
N PHE A 45 2.68 0.75 7.83
CA PHE A 45 1.68 1.76 8.17
C PHE A 45 0.30 1.43 7.60
N CYS A 46 0.22 1.10 6.30
CA CYS A 46 -1.04 0.72 5.64
C CYS A 46 -1.74 -0.44 6.36
N LEU A 47 -0.99 -1.48 6.72
CA LEU A 47 -1.53 -2.62 7.46
C LEU A 47 -2.10 -2.22 8.82
N ARG A 48 -1.35 -1.41 9.59
CA ARG A 48 -1.82 -0.92 10.90
C ARG A 48 -3.05 -0.02 10.75
N TRP A 49 -3.13 0.75 9.68
CA TRP A 49 -4.29 1.61 9.39
C TRP A 49 -5.54 0.76 9.13
N LEU A 50 -5.42 -0.28 8.31
CA LEU A 50 -6.51 -1.22 8.03
C LEU A 50 -7.00 -1.95 9.29
N ASP A 51 -6.07 -2.43 10.12
CA ASP A 51 -6.40 -3.14 11.36
C ASP A 51 -7.23 -2.29 12.34
N LEU A 52 -7.14 -0.95 12.24
CA LEU A 52 -7.92 0.00 13.03
C LEU A 52 -9.25 0.41 12.36
N GLY A 53 -9.64 -0.27 11.29
CA GLY A 53 -10.83 0.06 10.49
C GLY A 53 -10.62 1.23 9.53
N GLY A 54 -9.38 1.66 9.33
CA GLY A 54 -9.02 2.63 8.31
C GLY A 54 -9.27 2.08 6.90
N GLN A 55 -9.48 2.98 5.95
CA GLN A 55 -9.64 2.62 4.53
C GLN A 55 -8.50 3.20 3.71
N ILE A 56 -8.05 2.45 2.70
CA ILE A 56 -7.00 2.86 1.76
C ILE A 56 -7.63 2.97 0.38
N TYR A 57 -7.42 4.13 -0.26
CA TYR A 57 -7.93 4.41 -1.59
C TYR A 57 -6.76 4.66 -2.54
N ALA A 58 -6.87 4.16 -3.77
CA ALA A 58 -5.92 4.44 -4.84
C ALA A 58 -6.64 5.21 -5.96
N ASP A 59 -6.18 6.43 -6.24
CA ASP A 59 -6.61 7.15 -7.44
C ASP A 59 -5.76 6.69 -8.63
N THR A 60 -6.37 5.90 -9.49
CA THR A 60 -5.71 5.30 -10.66
C THR A 60 -5.52 6.26 -11.81
N LYS A 61 -6.15 7.45 -11.76
CA LYS A 61 -6.12 8.46 -12.83
C LYS A 61 -5.04 9.52 -12.61
N LEU A 62 -4.44 9.56 -11.42
CA LEU A 62 -3.31 10.44 -11.13
C LEU A 62 -2.14 10.19 -12.10
N ARG A 63 -1.54 11.28 -12.58
CA ARG A 63 -0.25 11.28 -13.27
C ARG A 63 0.81 11.67 -12.25
N PHE A 64 1.74 10.75 -12.00
CA PHE A 64 2.80 10.96 -11.03
C PHE A 64 4.17 10.97 -11.71
N ARG A 65 5.11 11.71 -11.11
CA ARG A 65 6.52 11.70 -11.47
C ARG A 65 7.35 11.42 -10.23
N HIS A 66 8.13 10.35 -10.27
CA HIS A 66 9.13 10.04 -9.25
C HIS A 66 10.50 10.48 -9.75
N ILE A 67 11.12 11.42 -9.04
CA ILE A 67 12.42 11.98 -9.39
C ILE A 67 13.45 11.40 -8.41
N GLY A 68 14.22 10.42 -8.89
CA GLY A 68 15.41 9.92 -8.22
C GLY A 68 16.65 10.25 -9.05
N MET A 69 17.55 9.28 -9.23
CA MET A 69 18.66 9.39 -10.20
C MET A 69 18.20 9.50 -11.66
N LYS A 70 17.00 9.00 -11.94
CA LYS A 70 16.31 9.11 -13.23
C LYS A 70 14.85 9.46 -12.94
N GLU A 71 14.25 10.27 -13.81
CA GLU A 71 12.82 10.54 -13.76
C GLU A 71 12.03 9.33 -14.29
N TYR A 72 11.05 8.89 -13.50
CA TYR A 72 10.02 7.96 -13.94
C TYR A 72 8.67 8.67 -13.87
N SER A 73 7.96 8.70 -14.99
CA SER A 73 6.62 9.30 -15.09
C SER A 73 5.61 8.26 -15.57
N GLY A 74 4.37 8.39 -15.11
CA GLY A 74 3.32 7.44 -15.49
C GLY A 74 1.95 7.74 -14.93
N CYS A 75 0.98 6.98 -15.42
CA CYS A 75 -0.39 6.89 -14.92
C CYS A 75 -0.79 5.42 -14.92
N PHE A 76 -1.37 4.96 -13.81
CA PHE A 76 -1.71 3.55 -13.66
C PHE A 76 -2.85 3.13 -14.61
N ALA A 77 -3.87 3.99 -14.79
CA ALA A 77 -4.95 3.74 -15.74
C ALA A 77 -4.43 3.56 -17.19
N ASP A 78 -3.51 4.43 -17.64
CA ASP A 78 -2.89 4.32 -18.96
C ASP A 78 -2.12 2.99 -19.12
N HIS A 79 -1.42 2.56 -18.06
CA HIS A 79 -0.67 1.31 -18.06
C HIS A 79 -1.59 0.08 -18.18
N LEU A 80 -2.71 0.07 -17.46
CA LEU A 80 -3.70 -1.01 -17.57
C LEU A 80 -4.33 -1.06 -18.96
N ALA A 81 -4.69 0.09 -19.54
CA ALA A 81 -5.26 0.17 -20.89
C ALA A 81 -4.32 -0.41 -21.97
N ARG A 82 -3.00 -0.28 -21.78
CA ARG A 82 -1.99 -0.84 -22.70
C ARG A 82 -1.78 -2.34 -22.55
N LYS A 83 -2.06 -2.91 -21.38
CA LYS A 83 -1.85 -4.34 -21.08
C LYS A 83 -3.07 -5.22 -21.34
N ALA A 84 -4.26 -4.66 -21.47
CA ALA A 84 -5.44 -5.44 -21.78
C ALA A 84 -5.38 -5.97 -23.22
N PRO A 85 -5.60 -7.28 -23.47
CA PRO A 85 -6.04 -7.70 -24.80
C PRO A 85 -7.42 -7.07 -25.04
N VAL A 86 -7.56 -6.34 -26.14
CA VAL A 86 -8.86 -5.79 -26.55
C VAL A 86 -9.80 -6.95 -26.85
N ALA A 87 -10.71 -7.25 -25.92
CA ALA A 87 -12.02 -7.83 -26.19
C ALA A 87 -12.87 -7.70 -24.92
N VAL A 88 -13.52 -6.54 -24.74
CA VAL A 88 -14.74 -6.50 -23.93
C VAL A 88 -15.81 -7.17 -24.79
N ARG A 89 -16.19 -8.41 -24.46
CA ARG A 89 -17.36 -9.05 -25.04
C ARG A 89 -18.60 -8.33 -24.50
N ASP A 90 -19.55 -8.03 -25.38
CA ASP A 90 -20.86 -7.55 -24.93
C ASP A 90 -21.61 -8.68 -24.17
N ASP A 91 -22.69 -8.34 -23.47
CA ASP A 91 -23.53 -9.30 -22.74
C ASP A 91 -24.18 -10.37 -23.65
N ARG A 92 -23.94 -10.33 -24.97
CA ARG A 92 -24.40 -11.29 -25.98
C ARG A 92 -23.27 -12.15 -26.53
N GLY A 93 -22.03 -11.96 -26.08
CA GLY A 93 -20.90 -12.83 -26.41
C GLY A 93 -20.33 -12.67 -27.82
N GLU A 94 -20.66 -11.61 -28.54
CA GLU A 94 -20.21 -11.40 -29.93
C GLU A 94 -18.97 -10.47 -30.00
N PRO A 95 -17.96 -10.78 -30.84
CA PRO A 95 -16.84 -9.88 -31.06
C PRO A 95 -17.27 -8.66 -31.90
N GLY A 96 -17.19 -7.47 -31.30
CA GLY A 96 -17.47 -6.20 -31.98
C GLY A 96 -16.49 -5.93 -33.12
N ARG A 97 -17.04 -5.48 -34.26
CA ARG A 97 -16.34 -5.19 -35.52
C ARG A 97 -15.43 -3.96 -35.42
#